data_AF-A0A351HFX1-F1
#
_entry.id   AF-A0A351HFX1-F1
#
_cell.length_a   1.000
_cell.length_b   1.000
_cell.length_c   1.000
_cell.angle_alpha   90.00
_cell.angle_beta   90.00
_cell.angle_gamma   90.00
#
_symmetry.space_group_name_H-M   'P 1'
#
loop_
_entity.id
_entity.type
_entity.pdbx_description
1 polymer ?
#
loop_
_entity_poly.entity_id
_entity_poly.type
_entity_poly.pdbx_seq_one_letter_code
_entity_poly.pdbx_strand_id
1 'polypeptide(L)'
;MQITEKIKSFEDACAHHGIEPNIPDVSGLMPKHQEAVVNFYKLSVITSALNEGWEKDWNNYNEYIYYPWWYVETLGSFAGLADAFTSYAVSYADALLGSRLGFKTRELARYAASQFRDIYREIILFTYPKTNGNSDQSE
;
A
#
# COMPACT_ATOMS: atom_id res chain seq x y z
N MET A 1 -6.68 -23.47 4.13
CA MET A 1 -5.46 -22.64 4.19
C MET A 1 -5.87 -21.22 3.88
N GLN A 2 -5.60 -20.28 4.79
CA GLN A 2 -6.01 -18.88 4.63
C GLN A 2 -5.20 -18.24 3.49
N ILE A 3 -5.81 -17.32 2.72
CA ILE A 3 -5.10 -16.64 1.62
C ILE A 3 -3.83 -15.92 2.10
N THR A 4 -3.86 -15.42 3.33
CA THR A 4 -2.71 -14.76 4.00
C THR A 4 -1.57 -15.71 4.34
N GLU A 5 -1.77 -17.03 4.31
CA GLU A 5 -0.71 -18.03 4.44
C GLU A 5 -0.02 -18.31 3.10
N LYS A 6 -0.75 -18.12 1.99
CA LYS A 6 -0.26 -18.30 0.62
C LYS A 6 0.51 -17.10 0.10
N ILE A 7 -0.05 -15.90 0.29
CA ILE A 7 0.46 -14.69 -0.35
C ILE A 7 1.43 -13.98 0.59
N LYS A 8 2.73 -14.30 0.53
CA LYS A 8 3.78 -13.66 1.34
C LYS A 8 4.64 -12.66 0.55
N SER A 9 4.60 -12.75 -0.77
CA SER A 9 5.41 -11.98 -1.71
C SER A 9 4.62 -11.58 -2.96
N PHE A 10 5.23 -10.77 -3.82
CA PHE A 10 4.67 -10.46 -5.14
C PHE A 10 4.65 -11.70 -6.03
N GLU A 11 5.68 -12.53 -5.92
CA GLU A 11 5.85 -13.79 -6.64
C GLU A 11 4.75 -14.79 -6.27
N ASP A 12 4.41 -14.90 -4.98
CA ASP A 12 3.28 -15.73 -4.53
C ASP A 12 1.95 -15.24 -5.12
N ALA A 13 1.76 -13.92 -5.19
CA ALA A 13 0.58 -13.32 -5.80
C ALA A 13 0.50 -13.60 -7.30
N CYS A 14 1.64 -13.52 -8.01
CA CYS A 14 1.71 -13.87 -9.43
C CYS A 14 1.41 -15.37 -9.65
N ALA A 15 2.02 -16.24 -8.84
CA ALA A 15 1.77 -17.67 -8.89
C ALA A 15 0.29 -18.02 -8.60
N HIS A 16 -0.34 -17.31 -7.66
CA HIS A 16 -1.77 -17.46 -7.38
C HIS A 16 -2.65 -17.15 -8.59
N HIS A 17 -2.28 -16.14 -9.38
CA HIS A 17 -2.96 -15.77 -10.63
C HIS A 17 -2.53 -16.61 -11.84
N GLY A 18 -1.52 -17.48 -11.69
CA GLY A 18 -0.95 -18.25 -12.81
C GLY A 18 -0.20 -17.39 -13.83
N ILE A 19 0.39 -16.27 -13.40
CA ILE A 19 1.19 -15.38 -14.24
C ILE A 19 2.66 -15.38 -13.81
N GLU A 20 3.56 -15.05 -14.73
CA GLU A 20 4.97 -14.81 -14.42
C GLU A 20 5.15 -13.51 -13.62
N PRO A 21 6.12 -13.45 -12.68
CA PRO A 21 6.37 -12.29 -11.83
C PRO A 21 7.10 -11.14 -12.56
N ASN A 22 6.55 -10.72 -13.70
CA ASN A 22 7.08 -9.63 -14.51
C ASN A 22 6.66 -8.26 -13.96
N ILE A 23 7.59 -7.31 -13.97
CA ILE A 23 7.32 -5.90 -13.65
C ILE A 23 7.07 -5.09 -14.94
N PRO A 24 6.30 -3.99 -14.87
CA PRO A 24 6.10 -3.12 -16.04
C PRO A 24 7.42 -2.48 -16.48
N ASP A 25 7.58 -2.30 -17.79
CA ASP A 25 8.65 -1.43 -18.32
C ASP A 25 8.32 0.02 -17.98
N VAL A 26 9.21 0.65 -17.22
CA VAL A 26 9.09 2.03 -16.74
C VAL A 26 10.17 2.94 -17.33
N SER A 27 10.95 2.48 -18.30
CA SER A 27 12.08 3.21 -18.90
C SER A 27 11.68 4.55 -19.53
N GLY A 28 10.43 4.66 -20.02
CA GLY A 28 9.86 5.88 -20.56
C GLY A 28 9.36 6.90 -19.52
N LEU A 29 9.38 6.57 -18.23
CA LEU A 29 8.91 7.46 -17.16
C LEU A 29 10.06 8.25 -16.52
N MET A 30 9.73 9.36 -15.85
CA MET A 30 10.72 10.11 -15.08
C MET A 30 11.39 9.21 -14.02
N PRO A 31 12.73 9.16 -13.94
CA PRO A 31 13.45 8.23 -13.06
C PRO A 31 12.95 8.24 -11.61
N LYS A 32 12.64 9.42 -11.09
CA LYS A 32 12.16 9.63 -9.71
C LYS A 32 10.80 9.00 -9.38
N HIS A 33 10.04 8.55 -10.39
CA HIS A 33 8.71 7.95 -10.22
C HIS A 33 8.67 6.47 -10.62
N GLN A 34 9.72 5.96 -11.27
CA GLN A 34 9.75 4.59 -11.79
C GLN A 34 9.53 3.54 -10.70
N GLU A 35 10.21 3.69 -9.56
CA GLU A 35 10.10 2.76 -8.44
C GLU A 35 8.68 2.73 -7.84
N ALA A 36 8.06 3.89 -7.66
CA ALA A 36 6.69 3.98 -7.16
C ALA A 36 5.69 3.30 -8.10
N VAL A 37 5.86 3.41 -9.42
CA VAL A 37 5.00 2.74 -10.42
C VAL A 37 5.16 1.22 -10.36
N VAL A 38 6.39 0.72 -10.27
CA VAL A 38 6.65 -0.72 -10.12
C VAL A 38 6.03 -1.23 -8.82
N ASN A 39 6.22 -0.53 -7.70
CA ASN A 39 5.67 -0.94 -6.41
C ASN A 39 4.15 -0.87 -6.37
N PHE A 40 3.55 0.13 -7.01
CA PHE A 40 2.10 0.23 -7.15
C PHE A 40 1.51 -0.96 -7.94
N TYR A 41 2.18 -1.36 -9.03
CA TYR A 41 1.79 -2.55 -9.78
C TYR A 41 1.88 -3.81 -8.91
N LYS A 42 3.02 -4.04 -8.25
CA LYS A 42 3.20 -5.20 -7.34
C LYS A 42 2.10 -5.25 -6.28
N LEU A 43 1.83 -4.12 -5.63
CA LEU A 43 0.82 -4.04 -4.58
C LEU A 43 -0.61 -4.25 -5.12
N SER A 44 -0.89 -3.82 -6.34
CA SER A 44 -2.18 -4.05 -6.99
C SER A 44 -2.41 -5.55 -7.25
N VAL A 45 -1.38 -6.28 -7.72
CA VAL A 45 -1.44 -7.73 -7.93
C VAL A 45 -1.63 -8.48 -6.60
N ILE A 46 -0.87 -8.09 -5.57
CA ILE A 46 -1.01 -8.63 -4.21
C ILE A 46 -2.42 -8.39 -3.66
N THR A 47 -2.95 -7.17 -3.80
CA THR A 47 -4.29 -6.82 -3.33
C THR A 47 -5.35 -7.68 -4.03
N SER A 48 -5.24 -7.83 -5.34
CA SER A 48 -6.12 -8.70 -6.13
C SER A 48 -6.07 -10.16 -5.65
N ALA A 49 -4.87 -10.70 -5.40
CA ALA A 49 -4.70 -12.07 -4.90
C ALA A 49 -5.33 -12.24 -3.50
N LEU A 50 -5.09 -11.28 -2.59
CA LEU A 50 -5.66 -11.30 -1.24
C LEU A 50 -7.19 -11.17 -1.22
N ASN A 51 -7.76 -10.46 -2.20
CA ASN A 51 -9.21 -10.30 -2.33
C ASN A 51 -9.90 -11.52 -2.94
N GLU A 52 -9.16 -12.44 -3.57
CA GLU A 52 -9.69 -13.68 -4.18
C GLU A 52 -10.87 -13.41 -5.12
N GLY A 53 -10.72 -12.45 -6.02
CA GLY A 53 -11.76 -12.09 -7.00
C GLY A 53 -12.90 -11.23 -6.45
N TRP A 54 -12.81 -10.76 -5.21
CA TRP A 54 -13.75 -9.76 -4.72
C TRP A 54 -13.63 -8.44 -5.50
N GLU A 55 -14.78 -7.94 -5.94
CA GLU A 55 -14.97 -6.62 -6.50
C GLU A 55 -16.10 -5.93 -5.74
N LYS A 56 -15.94 -4.63 -5.46
CA LYS A 56 -16.96 -3.83 -4.79
C LYS A 56 -18.23 -3.77 -5.65
N ASP A 57 -19.39 -4.11 -5.07
CA ASP A 57 -20.69 -3.83 -5.68
C ASP A 57 -21.08 -2.37 -5.40
N TRP A 58 -20.96 -1.50 -6.39
CA TRP A 58 -21.26 -0.07 -6.23
C TRP A 58 -22.73 0.23 -5.92
N ASN A 59 -23.66 -0.73 -6.10
CA ASN A 59 -25.06 -0.56 -5.73
C ASN A 59 -25.33 -0.90 -4.25
N ASN A 60 -24.37 -1.54 -3.56
CA ASN A 60 -24.49 -1.88 -2.16
C ASN A 60 -23.77 -0.87 -1.27
N TYR A 61 -24.54 0.08 -0.72
CA TYR A 61 -24.03 1.12 0.18
C TYR A 61 -23.57 0.62 1.57
N ASN A 62 -23.91 -0.63 1.93
CA ASN A 62 -23.53 -1.22 3.22
C ASN A 62 -22.25 -2.06 3.16
N GLU A 63 -21.71 -2.28 1.96
CA GLU A 63 -20.44 -2.96 1.80
C GLU A 63 -19.30 -1.94 1.93
N TYR A 64 -18.39 -2.20 2.85
CA TYR A 64 -17.26 -1.33 3.12
C TYR A 64 -16.03 -1.76 2.32
N ILE A 65 -15.19 -0.78 1.98
CA ILE A 65 -13.84 -1.02 1.49
C ILE A 65 -12.88 -0.69 2.63
N TYR A 66 -11.99 -1.63 2.96
CA TYR A 66 -10.99 -1.44 4.01
C TYR A 66 -9.65 -1.05 3.40
N TYR A 67 -9.01 -0.02 3.94
CA TYR A 67 -7.69 0.45 3.50
C TYR A 67 -6.68 0.45 4.66
N PRO A 68 -5.40 0.14 4.38
CA PRO A 68 -4.31 0.45 5.30
C PRO A 68 -4.18 1.97 5.51
N TRP A 69 -4.13 2.39 6.76
CA TRP A 69 -3.86 3.77 7.14
C TRP A 69 -2.53 3.86 7.88
N TRP A 70 -1.71 4.83 7.50
CA TRP A 70 -0.33 4.97 7.98
C TRP A 70 -0.14 6.31 8.67
N TYR A 71 0.53 6.27 9.82
CA TYR A 71 1.08 7.45 10.47
C TYR A 71 2.59 7.46 10.24
N VAL A 72 3.12 8.56 9.72
CA VAL A 72 4.56 8.76 9.51
C VAL A 72 5.00 9.88 10.43
N GLU A 73 5.86 9.55 11.38
CA GLU A 73 6.45 10.53 12.28
C GLU A 73 7.72 11.10 11.66
N THR A 74 7.80 12.43 11.50
CA THR A 74 9.04 13.11 11.09
C THR A 74 9.41 14.15 12.15
N LEU A 75 10.71 14.36 12.39
CA LEU A 75 11.26 15.25 13.42
C LEU A 75 10.67 16.68 13.30
N GLY A 76 9.57 16.95 14.01
CA GLY A 76 8.93 18.26 14.08
C GLY A 76 7.96 18.62 12.95
N SER A 77 7.62 17.71 12.05
CA SER A 77 6.58 17.93 11.02
C SER A 77 5.57 16.80 11.05
N PHE A 78 4.29 17.13 11.22
CA PHE A 78 3.20 16.20 10.96
C PHE A 78 3.27 15.84 9.48
N ALA A 79 3.75 14.63 9.17
CA ALA A 79 4.09 14.26 7.81
C ALA A 79 2.84 14.38 6.92
N GLY A 80 2.90 15.32 5.97
CA GLY A 80 1.86 15.65 5.01
C GLY A 80 1.59 14.55 3.99
N LEU A 81 1.00 13.45 4.43
CA LEU A 81 0.27 12.54 3.55
C LEU A 81 -1.16 13.04 3.30
N ALA A 82 -1.73 13.73 4.30
CA ALA A 82 -2.88 14.62 4.21
C ALA A 82 -2.95 15.46 5.50
N ASP A 83 -3.25 16.76 5.40
CA ASP A 83 -3.71 17.59 6.53
C ASP A 83 -5.22 17.81 6.36
N ALA A 84 -6.00 17.40 7.37
CA ALA A 84 -7.45 17.52 7.39
C ALA A 84 -7.87 18.24 8.67
N PHE A 85 -7.99 19.56 8.59
CA PHE A 85 -8.46 20.42 9.67
C PHE A 85 -10.00 20.39 9.75
N THR A 86 -10.56 20.19 10.95
CA THR A 86 -12.00 20.36 11.20
C THR A 86 -12.24 21.20 12.45
N SER A 87 -13.09 22.23 12.32
CA SER A 87 -13.50 23.13 13.40
C SER A 87 -14.74 22.65 14.17
N TYR A 88 -15.41 21.58 13.72
CA TYR A 88 -16.57 20.99 14.39
C TYR A 88 -16.53 19.45 14.40
N ALA A 89 -17.13 18.84 15.42
CA ALA A 89 -17.03 17.42 15.74
C ALA A 89 -17.27 16.50 14.52
N VAL A 90 -16.23 15.70 14.23
CA VAL A 90 -16.11 14.55 13.33
C VAL A 90 -17.45 14.09 12.72
N SER A 91 -17.60 14.24 11.40
CA SER A 91 -18.60 13.43 10.68
C SER A 91 -18.06 12.66 9.48
N TYR A 92 -17.22 13.18 8.58
CA TYR A 92 -16.74 12.36 7.45
C TYR A 92 -15.38 12.83 6.95
N ALA A 93 -14.31 12.14 7.36
CA ALA A 93 -13.03 12.21 6.64
C ALA A 93 -13.08 11.17 5.51
N ASP A 94 -13.55 11.59 4.34
CA ASP A 94 -13.57 10.74 3.15
C ASP A 94 -12.17 10.66 2.54
N ALA A 95 -11.46 9.57 2.85
CA ALA A 95 -10.29 9.18 2.06
C ALA A 95 -10.78 8.48 0.79
N LEU A 96 -10.88 9.21 -0.32
CA LEU A 96 -11.12 8.66 -1.66
C LEU A 96 -9.87 7.91 -2.15
N LEU A 97 -9.53 6.81 -1.48
CA LEU A 97 -8.54 5.87 -1.98
C LEU A 97 -9.18 5.06 -3.10
N GLY A 98 -8.46 4.87 -4.21
CA GLY A 98 -8.96 4.08 -5.33
C GLY A 98 -9.20 2.63 -4.92
N SER A 99 -10.30 2.03 -5.39
CA SER A 99 -10.71 0.64 -5.08
C SER A 99 -9.62 -0.42 -5.35
N ARG A 100 -8.65 -0.08 -6.20
CA ARG A 100 -7.53 -0.94 -6.60
C ARG A 100 -6.65 -1.42 -5.44
N LEU A 101 -6.58 -0.67 -4.34
CA LEU A 101 -5.83 -1.02 -3.13
C LEU A 101 -6.73 -1.29 -1.91
N GLY A 102 -8.03 -1.46 -2.16
CA GLY A 102 -9.04 -1.73 -1.14
C GLY A 102 -9.23 -3.21 -0.87
N PHE A 103 -9.55 -3.56 0.37
CA PHE A 103 -9.74 -4.94 0.80
C PHE A 103 -11.19 -5.23 1.21
N LYS A 104 -11.63 -6.46 0.95
CA LYS A 104 -12.97 -6.96 1.34
C LYS A 104 -13.17 -7.07 2.85
N THR A 105 -12.10 -7.21 3.63
CA THR A 105 -12.16 -7.27 5.10
C THR A 105 -11.06 -6.46 5.76
N ARG A 106 -11.31 -6.07 7.02
CA ARG A 106 -10.34 -5.37 7.87
C ARG A 106 -9.10 -6.22 8.15
N GLU A 107 -9.27 -7.54 8.27
CA GLU A 107 -8.19 -8.50 8.54
C GLU A 107 -7.21 -8.55 7.38
N LEU A 108 -7.71 -8.55 6.15
CA LEU A 108 -6.88 -8.50 4.94
C LEU A 108 -6.14 -7.18 4.81
N ALA A 109 -6.81 -6.05 5.08
CA ALA A 109 -6.16 -4.74 5.10
C ALA A 109 -5.02 -4.69 6.13
N ARG A 110 -5.25 -5.20 7.35
CA ARG A 110 -4.21 -5.28 8.40
C ARG A 110 -3.06 -6.19 8.00
N TYR A 111 -3.37 -7.35 7.44
CA TYR A 111 -2.37 -8.29 6.97
C TYR A 111 -1.50 -7.65 5.88
N ALA A 112 -2.13 -7.07 4.85
CA ALA A 112 -1.43 -6.43 3.75
C ALA A 112 -0.54 -5.30 4.23
N ALA A 113 -1.04 -4.48 5.17
CA ALA A 113 -0.27 -3.43 5.81
C ALA A 113 0.99 -4.02 6.47
N SER A 114 0.85 -5.03 7.33
CA SER A 114 1.99 -5.63 8.04
C SER A 114 2.98 -6.34 7.11
N GLN A 115 2.49 -7.15 6.16
CA GLN A 115 3.32 -8.02 5.33
C GLN A 115 4.09 -7.22 4.26
N PHE A 116 3.43 -6.23 3.66
CA PHE A 116 3.97 -5.49 2.51
C PHE A 116 4.30 -4.04 2.86
N ARG A 117 4.62 -3.77 4.14
CA ARG A 117 4.89 -2.43 4.67
C ARG A 117 5.92 -1.66 3.84
N ASP A 118 6.97 -2.33 3.39
CA ASP A 118 8.02 -1.69 2.60
C ASP A 118 7.49 -1.25 1.23
N ILE A 119 6.68 -2.07 0.55
CA ILE A 119 6.04 -1.70 -0.72
C ILE A 119 5.13 -0.49 -0.53
N TYR A 120 4.32 -0.47 0.55
CA TYR A 120 3.51 0.71 0.90
C TYR A 120 4.37 1.96 1.10
N ARG A 121 5.48 1.84 1.84
CA ARG A 121 6.40 2.96 2.10
C ARG A 121 6.94 3.55 0.81
N GLU A 122 7.42 2.72 -0.14
CA GLU A 122 8.00 3.21 -1.39
C GLU A 122 6.97 3.84 -2.35
N ILE A 123 5.67 3.54 -2.20
CA ILE A 123 4.60 4.21 -2.94
C ILE A 123 4.24 5.55 -2.29
N ILE A 124 4.18 5.57 -0.95
CA ILE A 124 3.63 6.66 -0.15
C ILE A 124 4.65 7.78 0.07
N LEU A 125 5.93 7.44 0.29
CA LEU A 125 6.97 8.40 0.60
C LEU A 125 7.85 8.68 -0.61
N PHE A 126 8.03 9.96 -0.93
CA PHE A 126 9.04 10.38 -1.89
C PHE A 126 10.40 10.38 -1.19
N THR A 127 11.28 9.44 -1.57
CA THR A 127 12.67 9.29 -1.11
C THR A 127 13.00 10.02 0.19
N TYR A 128 12.76 9.36 1.33
CA TYR A 128 13.53 9.68 2.52
C TYR A 128 14.98 9.28 2.20
N PRO A 129 16.00 10.15 2.40
CA PRO A 129 17.37 9.69 2.27
C PRO A 129 17.53 8.48 3.18
N LYS A 130 17.84 7.33 2.59
CA LYS A 130 18.20 6.12 3.36
C LYS A 130 19.34 6.59 4.24
N THR A 131 19.09 6.77 5.54
CA THR A 131 20.16 7.09 6.47
C THR A 131 21.12 5.92 6.38
N ASN A 132 22.26 6.15 5.73
CA ASN A 132 23.35 5.20 5.73
C ASN A 132 23.64 4.90 7.20
N GLY A 133 23.39 3.67 7.62
CA GLY A 133 23.83 3.17 8.91
C GLY A 133 25.36 3.07 8.89
N ASN A 134 26.04 4.20 8.95
CA ASN A 134 27.38 4.29 9.53
C ASN A 134 27.17 4.81 10.95
N SER A 135 26.85 3.89 11.85
CA SER A 135 27.35 3.99 13.21
C SER A 135 28.84 3.70 13.16
N ASP A 136 29.63 4.66 12.67
CA ASP A 136 31.05 4.70 12.97
C ASP A 136 31.15 5.03 14.46
N GLN A 137 31.34 3.97 15.25
CA GLN A 137 31.96 4.10 16.55
C GLN A 137 33.39 4.57 16.32
N SER A 138 33.69 5.79 16.76
CA SER A 138 35.07 6.21 17.02
C SER A 138 35.09 7.03 18.31
N GLU A 139 35.59 6.35 19.34
CA GLU A 139 36.31 6.81 20.55
C GLU A 139 35.73 7.97 21.39
#